data_AF-A0A4U7EBQ7-F1
#
_entry.id   AF-A0A4U7EBQ7-F1
#
_cell.length_a   1.000
_cell.length_b   1.000
_cell.length_c   1.000
_cell.angle_alpha   90.00
_cell.angle_beta   90.00
_cell.angle_gamma   90.00
#
_symmetry.space_group_name_H-M   'P 1'
#
loop_
_entity.id
_entity.type
_entity.pdbx_description
1 polymer ?
#
loop_
_entity_poly.entity_id
_entity_poly.type
_entity_poly.pdbx_seq_one_letter_code
_entity_poly.pdbx_strand_id
1 'polypeptide(L)'
;MGRKYDIRGTGGLILTLTHTRSMRRTDDEQIDVEYPSTLRVEIGSTEDMFTDAVAAAETFENDSRQDEEAAEAVVTYDSIEQLRDALTTERIELLESLMATPAKNHSQLATRLNRSSARVRADVDVLVNAGLILRQEGPPNLTVPYDRIAIEYSIQADPSPE
;
A
#
# COMPACT_ATOMS: atom_id res chain seq x y z
N MET A 1 -5.42 21.79 -1.95
CA MET A 1 -4.77 21.35 -3.20
C MET A 1 -3.78 20.24 -2.87
N GLY A 2 -4.31 19.04 -2.71
CA GLY A 2 -3.49 17.82 -2.66
C GLY A 2 -3.09 17.41 -4.07
N ARG A 3 -1.89 16.85 -4.24
CA ARG A 3 -1.49 16.27 -5.53
C ARG A 3 -1.74 14.77 -5.45
N LYS A 4 -2.39 14.24 -6.48
CA LYS A 4 -2.62 12.81 -6.65
C LYS A 4 -1.45 12.19 -7.42
N TYR A 5 -0.92 11.08 -6.93
CA TYR A 5 0.13 10.34 -7.62
C TYR A 5 -0.39 8.94 -7.98
N ASP A 6 -0.33 8.61 -9.27
CA ASP A 6 -0.50 7.26 -9.80
C ASP A 6 0.90 6.63 -9.83
N ILE A 7 1.19 5.71 -8.90
CA ILE A 7 2.40 4.89 -9.02
C ILE A 7 2.01 3.52 -9.56
N ARG A 8 2.48 3.23 -10.78
CA ARG A 8 2.29 1.92 -11.41
C ARG A 8 3.25 0.92 -10.79
N GLY A 9 2.74 -0.01 -10.00
CA GLY A 9 3.46 -1.25 -9.67
C GLY A 9 3.57 -2.10 -10.93
N THR A 10 4.71 -2.74 -11.17
CA THR A 10 5.03 -3.50 -12.40
C THR A 10 4.20 -4.78 -12.62
N GLY A 11 2.99 -4.87 -12.05
CA GLY A 11 2.11 -6.04 -12.08
C GLY A 11 0.60 -5.73 -12.16
N GLY A 12 0.21 -4.53 -12.60
CA GLY A 12 -1.22 -4.15 -12.73
C GLY A 12 -1.81 -3.45 -11.50
N LEU A 13 -1.02 -3.25 -10.44
CA LEU A 13 -1.45 -2.58 -9.23
C LEU A 13 -1.38 -1.05 -9.38
N ILE A 14 -2.49 -0.37 -9.09
CA ILE A 14 -2.58 1.08 -8.96
C ILE A 14 -2.54 1.39 -7.46
N LEU A 15 -1.47 2.03 -6.99
CA LEU A 15 -1.49 2.70 -5.70
C LEU A 15 -1.88 4.15 -5.93
N THR A 16 -3.01 4.55 -5.34
CA THR A 16 -3.43 5.95 -5.30
C THR A 16 -2.97 6.58 -3.99
N LEU A 17 -2.18 7.66 -4.09
CA LEU A 17 -1.78 8.48 -2.95
C LEU A 17 -2.39 9.88 -3.08
N THR A 18 -3.24 10.26 -2.12
CA THR A 18 -3.85 11.59 -2.02
C THR A 18 -3.11 12.40 -0.95
N HIS A 19 -2.11 13.20 -1.33
CA HIS A 19 -1.27 13.92 -0.35
C HIS A 19 -1.50 15.44 -0.35
N THR A 20 -1.54 16.08 0.84
CA THR A 20 -1.65 17.53 1.02
C THR A 20 -0.26 18.21 1.11
N ARG A 21 0.11 18.95 0.06
CA ARG A 21 1.17 20.01 -0.08
C ARG A 21 2.30 20.03 0.99
N SER A 22 3.57 19.80 0.59
CA SER A 22 4.51 20.89 0.20
C SER A 22 5.76 20.33 -0.47
N MET A 23 6.09 20.81 -1.67
CA MET A 23 7.27 20.42 -2.44
C MET A 23 8.19 21.64 -2.52
N ARG A 24 9.32 21.64 -1.79
CA ARG A 24 10.45 22.52 -2.09
C ARG A 24 11.40 21.69 -2.96
N ARG A 25 11.63 22.15 -4.19
CA ARG A 25 12.57 21.49 -5.11
C ARG A 25 13.94 22.09 -4.87
N THR A 26 14.84 21.31 -4.27
CA THR A 26 16.29 21.50 -4.38
C THR A 26 16.89 20.20 -4.88
N ASP A 27 17.70 20.29 -5.93
CA ASP A 27 18.47 19.18 -6.48
C ASP A 27 19.21 18.44 -5.34
N ASP A 28 19.08 17.11 -5.28
CA ASP A 28 19.60 16.16 -4.26
C ASP A 28 18.71 15.84 -3.02
N GLU A 29 17.38 15.98 -3.11
CA GLU A 29 16.48 15.81 -1.94
C GLU A 29 15.74 14.45 -1.96
N GLN A 30 15.99 13.60 -0.96
CA GLN A 30 15.12 12.47 -0.60
C GLN A 30 13.69 13.02 -0.50
N ILE A 31 12.77 12.52 -1.35
CA ILE A 31 11.38 12.92 -1.25
C ILE A 31 10.86 12.32 0.05
N ASP A 32 10.71 13.15 1.09
CA ASP A 32 10.00 12.80 2.32
C ASP A 32 8.51 12.73 1.95
N VAL A 33 8.13 11.61 1.35
CA VAL A 33 6.74 11.30 1.03
C VAL A 33 6.10 10.94 2.35
N GLU A 34 5.25 11.82 2.87
CA GLU A 34 4.44 11.52 4.03
C GLU A 34 3.36 10.52 3.63
N TYR A 35 3.52 9.28 4.11
CA TYR A 35 2.55 8.22 3.89
C TYR A 35 1.39 8.37 4.87
N PRO A 36 0.18 8.02 4.44
CA PRO A 36 -0.95 7.96 5.36
C PRO A 36 -0.76 6.87 6.40
N SER A 37 -1.39 7.00 7.57
CA SER A 37 -1.29 6.02 8.64
C SER A 37 -1.96 4.69 8.29
N THR A 38 -2.96 4.69 7.42
CA THR A 38 -3.69 3.49 7.01
C THR A 38 -3.56 3.24 5.51
N LEU A 39 -3.25 1.98 5.17
CA LEU A 39 -3.38 1.44 3.84
C LEU A 39 -4.63 0.55 3.76
N ARG A 40 -5.51 0.81 2.80
CA ARG A 40 -6.65 -0.04 2.46
C ARG A 40 -6.29 -0.94 1.28
N VAL A 41 -6.63 -2.22 1.40
CA VAL A 41 -6.42 -3.23 0.38
C VAL A 41 -7.78 -3.77 -0.04
N GLU A 42 -8.06 -3.69 -1.33
CA GLU A 42 -9.37 -3.99 -1.90
C GLU A 42 -9.27 -4.94 -3.08
N ILE A 43 -10.43 -5.49 -3.47
CA ILE A 43 -10.61 -6.24 -4.71
C ILE A 43 -11.64 -5.51 -5.55
N GLY A 44 -11.30 -5.14 -6.78
CA GLY A 44 -12.18 -4.42 -7.70
C GLY A 44 -11.83 -4.67 -9.16
N SER A 45 -12.83 -4.63 -10.05
CA SER A 45 -12.61 -4.78 -11.50
C SER A 45 -11.91 -3.54 -12.05
N THR A 46 -11.24 -3.63 -13.20
CA THR A 46 -10.54 -2.46 -13.80
C THR A 46 -11.45 -1.24 -14.07
N GLU A 47 -12.75 -1.44 -14.30
CA GLU A 47 -13.74 -0.37 -14.39
C GLU A 47 -14.09 0.24 -13.02
N ASP A 48 -14.17 -0.58 -11.98
CA ASP A 48 -14.34 -0.14 -10.59
C ASP A 48 -13.08 0.60 -10.13
N MET A 49 -11.88 0.16 -10.51
CA MET A 49 -10.60 0.80 -10.18
C MET A 49 -10.52 2.23 -10.72
N PHE A 50 -10.99 2.49 -11.94
CA PHE A 50 -11.01 3.84 -12.51
C PHE A 50 -12.06 4.70 -11.82
N THR A 51 -13.23 4.11 -11.51
CA THR A 51 -14.33 4.79 -10.84
C THR A 51 -13.97 5.16 -9.40
N ASP A 52 -13.36 4.28 -8.62
CA ASP A 52 -12.90 4.55 -7.25
C ASP A 52 -11.75 5.54 -7.24
N ALA A 53 -10.82 5.46 -8.19
CA ALA A 53 -9.79 6.47 -8.33
C ALA A 53 -10.41 7.85 -8.60
N VAL A 54 -11.47 7.93 -9.42
CA VAL A 54 -12.18 9.18 -9.69
C VAL A 54 -13.02 9.62 -8.47
N ALA A 55 -13.75 8.72 -7.82
CA ALA A 55 -14.56 9.00 -6.64
C ALA A 55 -13.71 9.48 -5.46
N ALA A 56 -12.56 8.85 -5.21
CA ALA A 56 -11.58 9.33 -4.22
C ALA A 56 -11.05 10.74 -4.56
N ALA A 57 -10.98 11.10 -5.85
CA ALA A 57 -10.63 12.45 -6.27
C ALA A 57 -11.79 13.45 -6.10
N GLU A 58 -13.03 13.03 -6.37
CA GLU A 58 -14.23 13.86 -6.25
C GLU A 58 -14.61 14.14 -4.79
N THR A 59 -14.52 13.14 -3.90
CA THR A 59 -14.73 13.31 -2.44
C THR A 59 -13.79 14.37 -1.88
N PHE A 60 -12.52 14.38 -2.31
CA PHE A 60 -11.54 15.37 -1.88
C PHE A 60 -11.78 16.78 -2.44
N GLU A 61 -12.32 16.93 -3.66
CA GLU A 61 -12.65 18.25 -4.22
C GLU A 61 -13.91 18.84 -3.58
N ASN A 62 -14.89 18.01 -3.22
CA ASN A 62 -16.17 18.47 -2.67
C ASN A 62 -16.11 18.70 -1.15
N ASP A 63 -15.20 18.02 -0.44
CA ASP A 63 -15.08 18.11 1.01
C ASP A 63 -14.08 19.18 1.48
N SER A 64 -14.34 20.43 1.08
CA SER A 64 -13.63 21.59 1.63
C SER A 64 -14.13 22.02 3.03
N ARG A 65 -14.86 21.16 3.77
CA ARG A 65 -15.40 21.49 5.10
C ARG A 65 -15.55 20.26 6.02
N GLN A 66 -14.60 20.13 6.96
CA GLN A 66 -14.67 19.29 8.19
C GLN A 66 -14.69 17.79 7.88
N ASP A 67 -13.62 17.01 8.07
CA ASP A 67 -12.76 16.88 9.23
C ASP A 67 -11.32 16.54 8.79
N GLU A 68 -10.41 16.30 9.74
CA GLU A 68 -9.08 15.71 9.50
C GLU A 68 -9.21 14.25 9.00
N GLU A 69 -9.91 14.03 7.89
CA GLU A 69 -9.98 12.73 7.24
C GLU A 69 -8.59 12.47 6.65
N ALA A 70 -7.84 11.62 7.37
CA ALA A 70 -6.49 11.24 7.05
C ALA A 70 -6.42 10.87 5.56
N ALA A 71 -5.38 11.35 4.88
CA ALA A 71 -5.03 10.84 3.56
C ALA A 71 -5.16 9.30 3.57
N GLU A 72 -5.69 8.72 2.50
CA GLU A 72 -5.85 7.27 2.40
C GLU A 72 -4.96 6.75 1.28
N ALA A 73 -4.23 5.67 1.55
CA ALA A 73 -3.54 4.89 0.53
C ALA A 73 -4.42 3.69 0.21
N VAL A 74 -4.67 3.45 -1.07
CA VAL A 74 -5.48 2.30 -1.52
C VAL A 74 -4.68 1.48 -2.52
N VAL A 75 -4.59 0.17 -2.29
CA VAL A 75 -4.12 -0.82 -3.26
C VAL A 75 -5.28 -1.72 -3.63
N THR A 76 -5.59 -1.76 -4.92
CA THR A 76 -6.65 -2.62 -5.45
C THR A 76 -6.05 -3.80 -6.20
N TYR A 77 -6.59 -4.98 -5.95
CA TYR A 77 -6.30 -6.22 -6.66
C TYR A 77 -7.45 -6.57 -7.61
N ASP A 78 -7.14 -7.17 -8.75
CA ASP A 78 -8.13 -7.53 -9.78
C ASP A 78 -9.03 -8.69 -9.33
N SER A 79 -8.55 -9.51 -8.40
CA SER A 79 -9.26 -10.69 -7.92
C SER A 79 -8.81 -11.14 -6.54
N ILE A 80 -9.65 -11.94 -5.89
CA ILE A 80 -9.29 -12.60 -4.62
C ILE A 80 -8.12 -13.58 -4.79
N GLU A 81 -7.95 -14.17 -5.96
CA GLU A 81 -6.83 -15.05 -6.25
C GLU A 81 -5.52 -14.26 -6.26
N GLN A 82 -5.50 -13.10 -6.93
CA GLN A 82 -4.34 -12.21 -6.95
C GLN A 82 -4.01 -11.67 -5.56
N LEU A 83 -5.03 -11.30 -4.76
CA LEU A 83 -4.84 -10.90 -3.37
C LEU A 83 -4.20 -12.03 -2.54
N ARG A 84 -4.70 -13.26 -2.67
CA ARG A 84 -4.17 -14.43 -1.94
C ARG A 84 -2.76 -14.80 -2.38
N ASP A 85 -2.47 -14.64 -3.68
CA ASP A 85 -1.14 -14.84 -4.23
C ASP A 85 -0.16 -13.78 -3.75
N ALA A 86 -0.61 -12.55 -3.49
CA ALA A 86 0.22 -11.47 -2.96
C ALA A 86 0.42 -11.56 -1.44
N LEU A 87 -0.66 -11.81 -0.68
CA LEU A 87 -0.70 -11.82 0.78
C LEU A 87 -0.82 -13.26 1.33
N THR A 88 0.19 -14.07 1.05
CA THR A 88 0.30 -15.39 1.67
C THR A 88 0.52 -15.27 3.18
N THR A 89 0.24 -16.34 3.94
CA THR A 89 0.50 -16.39 5.39
C THR A 89 1.94 -16.01 5.73
N GLU A 90 2.88 -16.47 4.92
CA GLU A 90 4.30 -16.20 5.10
C GLU A 90 4.63 -14.71 4.96
N ARG A 91 3.95 -14.02 4.04
CA ARG A 91 4.14 -12.59 3.78
C ARG A 91 3.40 -11.70 4.78
N ILE A 92 2.25 -12.13 5.27
CA ILE A 92 1.56 -11.46 6.38
C ILE A 92 2.45 -11.48 7.62
N GLU A 93 3.03 -12.64 7.98
CA GLU A 93 3.96 -12.73 9.12
C GLU A 93 5.18 -11.81 8.93
N LEU A 94 5.68 -11.68 7.69
CA LEU A 94 6.77 -10.76 7.37
C LEU A 94 6.36 -9.29 7.56
N LEU A 95 5.16 -8.91 7.10
CA LEU A 95 4.62 -7.56 7.27
C LEU A 95 4.44 -7.22 8.75
N GLU A 96 3.78 -8.08 9.52
CA GLU A 96 3.61 -7.92 10.97
C GLU A 96 4.95 -7.75 11.68
N SER A 97 5.95 -8.56 11.28
CA SER A 97 7.31 -8.47 11.80
C SER A 97 7.96 -7.10 11.53
N LEU A 98 7.78 -6.55 10.34
CA LEU A 98 8.29 -5.23 9.96
C LEU A 98 7.53 -4.08 10.61
N MET A 99 6.21 -4.17 10.71
CA MET A 99 5.37 -3.20 11.41
C MET A 99 5.74 -3.12 12.90
N ALA A 100 6.02 -4.27 13.54
CA ALA A 100 6.48 -4.30 14.92
C ALA A 100 7.88 -3.74 15.08
N THR A 101 8.79 -4.02 14.15
CA THR A 101 10.17 -3.52 14.17
C THR A 101 10.79 -3.52 12.77
N PRO A 102 11.21 -2.35 12.25
CA PRO A 102 11.90 -2.25 10.96
C PRO A 102 13.16 -3.12 10.91
N ALA A 103 13.58 -3.48 9.70
CA ALA A 103 14.76 -4.30 9.49
C ALA A 103 15.84 -3.55 8.72
N LYS A 104 17.10 -3.77 9.12
CA LYS A 104 18.29 -3.24 8.45
C LYS A 104 18.53 -3.89 7.09
N ASN A 105 18.15 -5.16 6.93
CA ASN A 105 18.32 -5.91 5.69
C ASN A 105 17.52 -7.23 5.72
N HIS A 106 17.47 -7.93 4.58
CA HIS A 106 16.81 -9.23 4.44
C HIS A 106 17.37 -10.30 5.39
N SER A 107 18.68 -10.29 5.69
CA SER A 107 19.29 -11.28 6.58
C SER A 107 18.78 -11.15 8.00
N GLN A 108 18.56 -9.93 8.49
CA GLN A 108 17.96 -9.71 9.81
C GLN A 108 16.53 -10.26 9.88
N LEU A 109 15.72 -10.05 8.84
CA LEU A 109 14.38 -10.63 8.74
C LEU A 109 14.44 -12.16 8.69
N ALA A 110 15.35 -12.74 7.91
CA ALA A 110 15.52 -14.18 7.80
C ALA A 110 15.84 -14.83 9.15
N THR A 111 16.75 -14.22 9.92
CA THR A 111 17.04 -14.67 11.29
C THR A 111 15.82 -14.54 12.20
N ARG A 112 15.13 -13.40 12.17
CA ARG A 112 13.97 -13.12 13.03
C ARG A 112 12.79 -14.07 12.76
N LEU A 113 12.54 -14.38 11.49
CA LEU A 113 11.47 -15.27 11.05
C LEU A 113 11.89 -16.75 11.04
N ASN A 114 13.16 -17.06 11.35
CA ASN A 114 13.73 -18.40 11.22
C ASN A 114 13.50 -19.03 9.83
N ARG A 115 13.75 -18.26 8.77
CA ARG A 115 13.55 -18.64 7.36
C ARG A 115 14.82 -18.45 6.55
N SER A 116 14.86 -19.03 5.35
CA SER A 116 16.00 -18.83 4.44
C SER A 116 15.98 -17.43 3.83
N SER A 117 17.17 -16.80 3.71
CA SER A 117 17.30 -15.46 3.13
C SER A 117 16.80 -15.36 1.69
N ALA A 118 16.86 -16.44 0.92
CA ALA A 118 16.35 -16.48 -0.45
C ALA A 118 14.82 -16.34 -0.50
N ARG A 119 14.10 -17.04 0.38
CA ARG A 119 12.63 -16.93 0.48
C ARG A 119 12.22 -15.54 0.96
N VAL A 120 12.86 -15.05 2.03
CA VAL A 120 12.60 -13.70 2.54
C VAL A 120 12.86 -12.63 1.48
N ARG A 121 13.93 -12.75 0.68
CA ARG A 121 14.20 -11.79 -0.39
C ARG A 121 13.08 -11.79 -1.44
N ALA A 122 12.64 -12.97 -1.88
CA ALA A 122 11.54 -13.10 -2.84
C ALA A 122 10.24 -12.51 -2.29
N ASP A 123 9.92 -12.79 -1.02
CA ASP A 123 8.73 -12.24 -0.37
C ASP A 123 8.78 -10.71 -0.24
N VAL A 124 9.94 -10.15 0.14
CA VAL A 124 10.12 -8.69 0.19
C VAL A 124 10.04 -8.08 -1.21
N ASP A 125 10.52 -8.74 -2.26
CA ASP A 125 10.38 -8.25 -3.64
C ASP A 125 8.90 -8.15 -4.04
N VAL A 126 8.09 -9.17 -3.72
CA VAL A 126 6.63 -9.14 -3.99
C VAL A 126 5.94 -8.00 -3.23
N LEU A 127 6.22 -7.86 -1.93
CA LEU A 127 5.57 -6.86 -1.09
C LEU A 127 6.00 -5.42 -1.42
N VAL A 128 7.24 -5.22 -1.88
CA VAL A 128 7.70 -3.93 -2.39
C VAL A 128 7.01 -3.58 -3.69
N ASN A 129 6.87 -4.55 -4.60
CA ASN A 129 6.13 -4.33 -5.86
C ASN A 129 4.64 -4.04 -5.62
N ALA A 130 4.09 -4.53 -4.51
CA ALA A 130 2.73 -4.24 -4.08
C ALA A 130 2.57 -2.90 -3.33
N GLY A 131 3.64 -2.13 -3.09
CA GLY A 131 3.59 -0.87 -2.36
C GLY A 131 3.38 -1.03 -0.84
N LEU A 132 3.55 -2.24 -0.31
CA LEU A 132 3.35 -2.58 1.11
C LEU A 132 4.61 -2.35 1.95
N ILE A 133 5.79 -2.42 1.33
CA ILE A 133 7.10 -2.22 1.95
C ILE A 133 7.88 -1.20 1.14
N LEU A 134 8.62 -0.34 1.84
CA LEU A 134 9.60 0.56 1.23
C LEU A 134 11.02 0.05 1.42
N ARG A 135 11.85 0.29 0.39
CA ARG A 135 13.30 0.14 0.47
C ARG A 135 13.92 1.51 0.64
N GLN A 136 14.67 1.69 1.72
CA GLN A 136 15.37 2.95 2.01
C GLN A 136 16.87 2.80 1.78
N GLU A 137 17.52 3.92 1.46
CA GLU A 137 18.98 3.99 1.45
C GLU A 137 19.50 4.11 2.88
N GLY A 138 20.14 3.05 3.36
CA GLY A 138 20.67 2.97 4.72
C GLY A 138 19.71 2.38 5.75
N PRO A 139 20.21 1.98 6.93
CA PRO A 139 19.42 1.25 7.92
C PRO A 139 18.46 2.15 8.72
N PRO A 140 17.19 1.72 8.96
CA PRO A 140 16.59 0.47 8.48
C PRO A 140 16.27 0.54 6.98
N ASN A 141 16.76 -0.44 6.20
CA ASN A 141 16.55 -0.44 4.75
C ASN A 141 15.16 -0.99 4.36
N LEU A 142 14.43 -1.61 5.28
CA LEU A 142 13.13 -2.23 5.04
C LEU A 142 12.14 -1.78 6.12
N THR A 143 11.11 -1.06 5.69
CA THR A 143 10.10 -0.44 6.56
C THR A 143 8.72 -0.58 5.91
N VAL A 144 7.68 -0.77 6.74
CA VAL A 144 6.28 -0.61 6.33
C VAL A 144 5.87 0.82 6.70
N PRO A 145 5.44 1.66 5.76
CA PRO A 145 5.21 3.09 6.02
C PRO A 145 3.82 3.39 6.62
N TYR A 146 3.08 2.35 7.00
CA TYR A 146 1.71 2.42 7.49
C TYR A 146 1.65 1.86 8.91
N ASP A 147 0.85 2.50 9.77
CA ASP A 147 0.53 2.00 11.10
C ASP A 147 -0.51 0.87 11.04
N ARG A 148 -1.37 0.90 10.01
CA ARG A 148 -2.45 -0.08 9.80
C ARG A 148 -2.56 -0.47 8.34
N ILE A 149 -2.73 -1.78 8.10
CA ILE A 149 -3.13 -2.32 6.81
C ILE A 149 -4.52 -2.96 6.99
N ALA A 150 -5.53 -2.41 6.33
CA ALA A 150 -6.90 -2.93 6.34
C ALA A 150 -7.15 -3.68 5.04
N ILE A 151 -7.59 -4.93 5.14
CA ILE A 151 -7.97 -5.75 3.98
C ILE A 151 -9.49 -5.88 4.01
N GLU A 152 -10.15 -5.33 2.99
CA GLU A 152 -11.60 -5.33 2.90
C GLU A 152 -12.06 -6.13 1.69
N TYR A 153 -13.02 -7.02 1.90
CA TYR A 153 -13.70 -7.76 0.84
C TYR A 153 -15.17 -7.89 1.21
N SER A 154 -16.05 -7.55 0.27
CA SER A 154 -17.49 -7.61 0.47
C SER A 154 -18.14 -8.55 -0.55
N ILE A 155 -19.11 -9.33 -0.08
CA ILE A 155 -19.99 -10.13 -0.93
C ILE A 155 -21.40 -9.61 -0.68
N GLN A 156 -22.07 -9.16 -1.73
CA GLN A 156 -23.47 -8.75 -1.67
C GLN A 156 -24.31 -9.75 -2.46
N ALA A 157 -25.50 -10.06 -1.95
CA ALA A 157 -26.49 -10.76 -2.75
C ALA A 157 -27.00 -9.81 -3.84
N ASP A 158 -27.11 -10.28 -5.08
CA ASP A 158 -27.78 -9.53 -6.15
C ASP A 158 -29.29 -9.63 -5.92
N PRO A 159 -29.98 -8.57 -5.49
CA PRO A 159 -31.42 -8.60 -5.36
C PRO A 159 -32.01 -8.44 -6.75
N SER A 160 -31.95 -9.50 -7.56
CA SER A 160 -32.63 -9.56 -8.85
C SER A 160 -34.13 -9.28 -8.59
N PRO A 161 -34.72 -8.20 -9.15
CA PRO A 161 -36.14 -7.92 -8.93
C PRO A 161 -36.98 -9.00 -9.62
N GLU A 162 -37.88 -9.64 -8.86
CA GLU A 162 -38.90 -10.56 -9.37
C GLU A 162 -39.80 -9.93 -10.44
#